data_AF-A0A660YKV6-F1
#
_entry.id   AF-A0A660YKV6-F1
#
_cell.length_a   1.000
_cell.length_b   1.000
_cell.length_c   1.000
_cell.angle_alpha   90.00
_cell.angle_beta   90.00
_cell.angle_gamma   90.00
#
_symmetry.space_group_name_H-M   'P 1'
#
loop_
_entity.id
_entity.type
_entity.pdbx_description
1 polymer ?
#
loop_
_entity_poly.entity_id
_entity_poly.type
_entity_poly.pdbx_seq_one_letter_code
_entity_poly.pdbx_strand_id
1 'polypeptide(L)'
;MNLLTLYLQRAKTRSLTSLLRRSASVFKRYGNDPDKFTAYMEGFADLLSSYGVNPTFPVPGAIVEKYPDLFKRFQDRGVEFAAHGLVHIDYSMLNEEKFSVHLDKINEIFDKNGILCVGFRFPFFRKNEKFKKKLSEAGFLWDSSDVVSFSIDESKFGKKDVSNYRRIVESYKPLTYNRVSIVPSITDGIVELPAVVPDDDILIERLGINSADDPRMGIWMQMLKKINEHSGLMVLQAHPERFLNFEKPIAQLIAEATADSNIWVTSMNKVAQWWKDRSRCKVYLQKDGRSRYRIIVKGDKRITVLIKNLNTSRNDLLYKPVYSPVKDTTFVIKCKKKPIIGIHPGTDTEYKKYLSDQGFVWEESVQNENYCLYFREYREFKENDKLKIISEIEKCPDQLVRIWKWPEGKRSAFTVTGDIDGLTRQEIWMRNYGKRRKYKT
;
A
#
# COMPACT_ATOMS: atom_id res chain seq x y z
N MET A 1 -14.71 35.40 -6.48
CA MET A 1 -14.08 35.33 -5.14
C MET A 1 -12.63 35.80 -5.23
N ASN A 2 -12.29 36.90 -4.54
CA ASN A 2 -10.96 37.53 -4.58
C ASN A 2 -9.94 36.73 -3.73
N LEU A 3 -8.66 36.73 -4.14
CA LEU A 3 -7.53 36.07 -3.48
C LEU A 3 -7.39 36.48 -2.01
N LEU A 4 -7.68 37.74 -1.68
CA LEU A 4 -7.68 38.24 -0.31
C LEU A 4 -8.72 37.53 0.56
N THR A 5 -9.89 37.20 -0.01
CA THR A 5 -10.98 36.51 0.71
C THR A 5 -10.63 35.05 0.97
N LEU A 6 -9.99 34.37 0.00
CA LEU A 6 -9.49 32.99 0.15
C LEU A 6 -8.30 32.90 1.12
N TYR A 7 -7.44 33.92 1.13
CA TYR A 7 -6.36 34.08 2.10
C TYR A 7 -6.90 34.32 3.51
N LEU A 8 -7.85 35.23 3.68
CA LEU A 8 -8.49 35.52 4.97
C LEU A 8 -9.31 34.33 5.49
N GLN A 9 -9.94 33.55 4.62
CA GLN A 9 -10.69 32.35 5.03
C GLN A 9 -9.77 31.18 5.42
N ARG A 10 -8.60 31.03 4.78
CA ARG A 10 -7.54 30.08 5.18
C ARG A 10 -6.68 30.56 6.36
N ALA A 11 -6.54 31.87 6.55
CA ALA A 11 -5.83 32.48 7.68
C ALA A 11 -6.68 32.53 8.95
N LYS A 12 -8.01 32.70 8.83
CA LYS A 12 -8.95 32.66 9.98
C LYS A 12 -8.98 31.31 10.71
N THR A 13 -8.46 30.24 10.11
CA THR A 13 -8.42 28.90 10.71
C THR A 13 -7.03 28.47 11.20
N ARG A 14 -5.98 29.30 11.04
CA ARG A 14 -4.59 28.92 11.33
C ARG A 14 -3.82 30.06 12.00
N SER A 15 -3.15 29.77 13.11
CA SER A 15 -2.29 30.74 13.80
C SER A 15 -1.16 31.23 12.88
N LEU A 16 -0.89 32.53 12.86
CA LEU A 16 0.20 33.19 12.10
C LEU A 16 1.57 32.49 12.28
N THR A 17 1.82 31.98 13.49
CA THR A 17 3.03 31.20 13.83
C THR A 17 3.17 29.91 13.02
N SER A 18 2.06 29.23 12.72
CA SER A 18 2.05 27.99 11.93
C SER A 18 2.31 28.24 10.45
N LEU A 19 1.88 29.39 9.93
CA LEU A 19 2.15 29.81 8.55
C LEU A 19 3.63 30.18 8.38
N LEU A 20 4.20 30.94 9.31
CA LEU A 20 5.63 31.31 9.29
C LEU A 20 6.55 30.08 9.40
N ARG A 21 6.24 29.15 10.32
CA ARG A 21 7.02 27.90 10.47
C ARG A 21 6.97 27.03 9.21
N ARG A 22 5.81 26.92 8.57
CA ARG A 22 5.63 26.16 7.31
C ARG A 22 6.36 26.84 6.13
N SER A 23 6.34 28.17 6.05
CA SER A 23 7.12 28.89 5.04
C SER A 23 8.61 28.63 5.25
N ALA A 24 9.12 28.78 6.49
CA ALA A 24 10.53 28.51 6.80
C ALA A 24 10.95 27.07 6.47
N SER A 25 10.11 26.06 6.72
CA SER A 25 10.41 24.66 6.36
C SER A 25 10.45 24.45 4.84
N VAL A 26 9.58 25.09 4.07
CA VAL A 26 9.65 25.06 2.59
C VAL A 26 10.94 25.70 2.08
N PHE A 27 11.34 26.86 2.61
CA PHE A 27 12.61 27.51 2.22
C PHE A 27 13.84 26.67 2.57
N LYS A 28 13.79 25.92 3.69
CA LYS A 28 14.85 25.00 4.11
C LYS A 28 14.97 23.80 3.18
N ARG A 29 13.87 23.29 2.63
CA ARG A 29 13.83 22.05 1.84
C ARG A 29 14.02 22.27 0.35
N TYR A 30 13.48 23.35 -0.19
CA TYR A 30 13.46 23.60 -1.63
C TYR A 30 14.45 24.70 -2.02
N GLY A 31 15.12 24.51 -3.16
CA GLY A 31 15.92 25.52 -3.84
C GLY A 31 15.06 26.38 -4.78
N ASN A 32 15.69 27.36 -5.42
CA ASN A 32 15.06 28.07 -6.54
C ASN A 32 15.11 27.22 -7.83
N ASP A 33 16.18 26.44 -7.96
CA ASP A 33 16.43 25.37 -8.94
C ASP A 33 16.11 23.98 -8.33
N PRO A 34 16.04 22.92 -9.17
CA PRO A 34 15.76 21.56 -8.71
C PRO A 34 16.96 20.83 -8.08
N ASP A 35 18.17 21.40 -8.07
CA ASP A 35 19.40 20.66 -7.71
C ASP A 35 19.37 20.17 -6.27
N LYS A 36 18.88 21.02 -5.36
CA LYS A 36 18.75 20.65 -3.95
C LYS A 36 17.81 19.47 -3.72
N PHE A 37 16.65 19.46 -4.40
CA PHE A 37 15.70 18.35 -4.29
C PHE A 37 16.27 17.10 -4.97
N THR A 38 16.96 17.28 -6.09
CA THR A 38 17.66 16.21 -6.80
C THR A 38 18.68 15.53 -5.89
N ALA A 39 19.49 16.28 -5.16
CA ALA A 39 20.45 15.72 -4.20
C ALA A 39 19.77 14.88 -3.10
N TYR A 40 18.58 15.28 -2.64
CA TYR A 40 17.81 14.46 -1.71
C TYR A 40 17.26 13.18 -2.34
N MET A 41 16.78 13.25 -3.58
CA MET A 41 16.36 12.06 -4.32
C MET A 41 17.53 11.11 -4.58
N GLU A 42 18.71 11.64 -4.93
CA GLU A 42 19.93 10.86 -5.15
C GLU A 42 20.33 10.14 -3.87
N GLY A 43 20.50 10.88 -2.76
CA GLY A 43 20.85 10.28 -1.47
C GLY A 43 19.85 9.22 -1.02
N PHE A 44 18.55 9.44 -1.22
CA PHE A 44 17.53 8.47 -0.86
C PHE A 44 17.56 7.21 -1.74
N ALA A 45 17.67 7.38 -3.06
CA ALA A 45 17.76 6.27 -3.99
C ALA A 45 19.05 5.46 -3.80
N ASP A 46 20.19 6.13 -3.60
CA ASP A 46 21.49 5.48 -3.37
C ASP A 46 21.50 4.68 -2.06
N LEU A 47 20.92 5.24 -1.00
CA LEU A 47 20.78 4.54 0.26
C LEU A 47 19.99 3.24 0.09
N LEU A 48 18.81 3.27 -0.53
CA LEU A 48 18.02 2.05 -0.74
C LEU A 48 18.70 1.07 -1.71
N SER A 49 19.33 1.59 -2.76
CA SER A 49 20.04 0.79 -3.77
C SER A 49 21.21 0.02 -3.15
N SER A 50 21.89 0.58 -2.14
CA SER A 50 22.95 -0.12 -1.40
C SER A 50 22.46 -1.40 -0.70
N TYR A 51 21.16 -1.54 -0.46
CA TYR A 51 20.51 -2.75 0.06
C TYR A 51 19.78 -3.57 -1.03
N GLY A 52 19.98 -3.24 -2.30
CA GLY A 52 19.33 -3.90 -3.44
C GLY A 52 17.85 -3.54 -3.62
N VAL A 53 17.42 -2.40 -3.07
CA VAL A 53 16.01 -1.96 -3.06
C VAL A 53 15.85 -0.69 -3.89
N ASN A 54 14.79 -0.64 -4.70
CA ASN A 54 14.47 0.54 -5.49
C ASN A 54 13.25 1.25 -4.88
N PRO A 55 13.31 2.58 -4.64
CA PRO A 55 12.14 3.34 -4.25
C PRO A 55 11.15 3.48 -5.39
N THR A 56 9.89 3.74 -5.03
CA THR A 56 8.86 4.22 -5.95
C THR A 56 8.54 5.69 -5.63
N PHE A 57 8.59 6.57 -6.64
CA PHE A 57 8.25 7.99 -6.47
C PHE A 57 7.01 8.36 -7.29
N PRO A 58 5.84 8.53 -6.64
CA PRO A 58 4.70 9.18 -7.26
C PRO A 58 5.00 10.65 -7.56
N VAL A 59 4.84 11.07 -8.81
CA VAL A 59 5.17 12.42 -9.28
C VAL A 59 4.06 12.99 -10.18
N PRO A 60 3.70 14.29 -10.04
CA PRO A 60 2.73 14.90 -10.92
C PRO A 60 3.22 14.94 -12.37
N GLY A 61 2.36 14.62 -13.34
CA GLY A 61 2.71 14.63 -14.76
C GLY A 61 3.29 15.98 -15.22
N ALA A 62 2.78 17.11 -14.72
CA ALA A 62 3.31 18.43 -15.05
C ALA A 62 4.74 18.70 -14.54
N ILE A 63 5.21 17.96 -13.52
CA ILE A 63 6.61 18.01 -13.07
C ILE A 63 7.47 17.15 -14.00
N VAL A 64 6.99 15.97 -14.38
CA VAL A 64 7.66 15.10 -15.36
C VAL A 64 7.84 15.81 -16.71
N GLU A 65 6.79 16.47 -17.22
CA GLU A 65 6.85 17.24 -18.46
C GLU A 65 7.89 18.37 -18.42
N LYS A 66 8.18 18.91 -17.23
CA LYS A 66 9.13 20.01 -17.06
C LYS A 66 10.58 19.54 -16.92
N TYR A 67 10.81 18.37 -16.34
CA TYR A 67 12.15 17.83 -16.07
C TYR A 67 12.31 16.37 -16.53
N PRO A 68 12.02 16.04 -17.81
CA PRO A 68 11.99 14.64 -18.26
C PRO A 68 13.34 13.94 -18.13
N ASP A 69 14.44 14.64 -18.44
CA ASP A 69 15.81 14.09 -18.36
C ASP A 69 16.19 13.68 -16.94
N LEU A 70 15.71 14.42 -15.93
CA LEU A 70 15.95 14.09 -14.53
C LEU A 70 15.29 12.75 -14.17
N PHE A 71 14.01 12.60 -14.48
CA PHE A 71 13.28 11.36 -14.19
C PHE A 71 13.80 10.19 -15.01
N LYS A 72 14.20 10.43 -16.27
CA LYS A 72 14.84 9.41 -17.10
C LYS A 72 16.14 8.90 -16.48
N ARG A 73 17.02 9.80 -16.02
CA ARG A 73 18.26 9.44 -15.29
C ARG A 73 17.99 8.56 -14.06
N PHE A 74 16.97 8.87 -13.27
CA PHE A 74 16.62 8.08 -12.10
C PHE A 74 16.03 6.71 -12.46
N GLN A 75 15.19 6.65 -13.51
CA GLN A 75 14.63 5.40 -14.00
C GLN A 75 15.73 4.46 -14.50
N ASP A 76 16.73 5.00 -15.21
CA ASP A 76 17.87 4.22 -15.71
C ASP A 76 18.73 3.66 -14.56
N ARG A 77 18.61 4.22 -13.34
CA ARG A 77 19.18 3.70 -12.09
C ARG A 77 18.25 2.73 -11.34
N GLY A 78 17.09 2.40 -11.91
CA GLY A 78 16.13 1.45 -11.35
C GLY A 78 15.03 2.05 -10.46
N VAL A 79 14.99 3.38 -10.27
CA VAL A 79 13.90 4.05 -9.53
C VAL A 79 12.58 3.88 -10.28
N GLU A 80 11.52 3.52 -9.55
CA GLU A 80 10.18 3.42 -10.13
C GLU A 80 9.44 4.75 -10.03
N PHE A 81 8.64 5.07 -11.04
CA PHE A 81 7.76 6.22 -11.03
C PHE A 81 6.29 5.80 -11.10
N ALA A 82 5.45 6.62 -10.47
CA ALA A 82 4.00 6.51 -10.50
C ALA A 82 3.40 7.90 -10.74
N ALA A 83 2.16 7.95 -11.24
CA ALA A 83 1.47 9.21 -11.45
C ALA A 83 0.90 9.72 -10.12
N HIS A 84 1.20 10.98 -9.78
CA HIS A 84 0.60 11.68 -8.64
C HIS A 84 -0.40 12.74 -9.11
N GLY A 85 -1.28 12.32 -10.02
CA GLY A 85 -2.11 13.21 -10.84
C GLY A 85 -1.33 13.97 -11.90
N LEU A 86 -2.03 14.72 -12.76
CA LEU A 86 -1.42 15.64 -13.72
C LEU A 86 -0.81 16.84 -13.00
N VAL A 87 -1.56 17.37 -12.04
CA VAL A 87 -1.16 18.42 -11.10
C VAL A 87 -1.63 18.03 -9.70
N HIS A 88 -0.95 18.55 -8.67
CA HIS A 88 -1.27 18.23 -7.27
C HIS A 88 -2.53 18.96 -6.78
N ILE A 89 -3.72 18.44 -7.12
CA ILE A 89 -5.05 18.95 -6.72
C ILE A 89 -5.87 17.85 -6.02
N ASP A 90 -7.00 18.21 -5.41
CA ASP A 90 -7.92 17.23 -4.82
C ASP A 90 -8.80 16.61 -5.91
N TYR A 91 -8.43 15.40 -6.36
CA TYR A 91 -9.11 14.67 -7.43
C TYR A 91 -10.49 14.16 -7.02
N SER A 92 -10.77 14.01 -5.72
CA SER A 92 -12.10 13.62 -5.24
C SER A 92 -13.19 14.62 -5.63
N MET A 93 -12.80 15.86 -5.99
CA MET A 93 -13.69 16.94 -6.40
C MET A 93 -13.88 17.05 -7.93
N LEU A 94 -13.19 16.22 -8.72
CA LEU A 94 -13.34 16.20 -10.18
C LEU A 94 -14.56 15.36 -10.60
N ASN A 95 -15.07 15.63 -11.79
CA ASN A 95 -15.99 14.74 -12.48
C ASN A 95 -15.21 13.73 -13.35
N GLU A 96 -15.89 12.70 -13.83
CA GLU A 96 -15.28 11.62 -14.61
C GLU A 96 -14.65 12.09 -15.93
N GLU A 97 -15.27 13.05 -16.61
CA GLU A 97 -14.76 13.62 -17.87
C GLU A 97 -13.40 14.30 -17.66
N LYS A 98 -13.31 15.21 -16.68
CA LYS A 98 -12.04 15.89 -16.36
C LYS A 98 -10.98 14.93 -15.86
N PHE A 99 -11.39 13.92 -15.09
CA PHE A 99 -10.45 12.91 -14.64
C PHE A 99 -9.88 12.12 -15.83
N SER A 100 -10.72 11.75 -16.81
CA SER A 100 -10.29 11.05 -18.02
C SER A 100 -9.31 11.91 -18.83
N VAL A 101 -9.61 13.20 -19.04
CA VAL A 101 -8.68 14.15 -19.69
C VAL A 101 -7.34 14.23 -18.95
N HIS A 102 -7.37 14.23 -17.62
CA HIS A 102 -6.13 14.20 -16.83
C HIS A 102 -5.35 12.89 -17.02
N LEU A 103 -6.02 11.73 -17.04
CA LEU A 103 -5.38 10.43 -17.26
C LEU A 103 -4.74 10.35 -18.65
N ASP A 104 -5.47 10.75 -19.70
CA ASP A 104 -4.95 10.77 -21.07
C ASP A 104 -3.69 11.64 -21.16
N LYS A 105 -3.73 12.83 -20.53
CA LYS A 105 -2.57 13.73 -20.53
C LYS A 105 -1.40 13.19 -19.71
N ILE A 106 -1.67 12.50 -18.61
CA ILE A 106 -0.63 11.83 -17.82
C ILE A 106 0.04 10.77 -18.69
N ASN A 107 -0.72 9.86 -19.29
CA ASN A 107 -0.17 8.81 -20.15
C ASN A 107 0.64 9.41 -21.31
N GLU A 108 0.11 10.41 -22.01
CA GLU A 108 0.84 11.12 -23.07
C GLU A 108 2.18 11.68 -22.57
N ILE A 109 2.22 12.30 -21.38
CA ILE A 109 3.45 12.86 -20.82
C ILE A 109 4.45 11.77 -20.44
N PHE A 110 4.02 10.69 -19.80
CA PHE A 110 4.95 9.63 -19.39
C PHE A 110 5.49 8.86 -20.60
N ASP A 111 4.61 8.52 -21.55
CA ASP A 111 4.97 7.80 -22.78
C ASP A 111 5.93 8.61 -23.66
N LYS A 112 5.62 9.89 -23.94
CA LYS A 112 6.46 10.72 -24.81
C LYS A 112 7.88 10.94 -24.26
N ASN A 113 8.04 10.83 -22.95
CA ASN A 113 9.32 11.00 -22.26
C ASN A 113 10.01 9.66 -21.94
N GLY A 114 9.43 8.52 -22.34
CA GLY A 114 10.01 7.20 -22.11
C GLY A 114 10.17 6.83 -20.63
N ILE A 115 9.23 7.31 -19.79
CA ILE A 115 9.18 7.05 -18.36
C ILE A 115 8.04 6.07 -18.09
N LEU A 116 8.37 4.88 -17.60
CA LEU A 116 7.41 3.84 -17.27
C LEU A 116 6.56 4.27 -16.07
N CYS A 117 5.24 4.31 -16.28
CA CYS A 117 4.26 4.68 -15.26
C CYS A 117 3.13 3.66 -15.25
N VAL A 118 3.13 2.77 -14.26
CA VAL A 118 2.07 1.76 -14.09
C VAL A 118 1.32 1.91 -12.78
N GLY A 119 1.72 2.88 -11.94
CA GLY A 119 1.10 3.16 -10.65
C GLY A 119 0.45 4.53 -10.59
N PHE A 120 -0.53 4.68 -9.72
CA PHE A 120 -1.15 5.96 -9.41
C PHE A 120 -1.23 6.18 -7.89
N ARG A 121 -1.07 7.42 -7.45
CA ARG A 121 -1.41 7.86 -6.09
C ARG A 121 -2.19 9.15 -6.14
N PHE A 122 -3.38 9.16 -5.58
CA PHE A 122 -4.18 10.38 -5.48
C PHE A 122 -3.52 11.37 -4.51
N PRO A 123 -3.33 12.64 -4.91
CA PRO A 123 -2.86 13.68 -4.01
C PRO A 123 -3.69 13.76 -2.73
N PHE A 124 -3.01 13.97 -1.60
CA PHE A 124 -3.61 13.99 -0.26
C PHE A 124 -4.30 12.68 0.18
N PHE A 125 -4.06 11.56 -0.52
CA PHE A 125 -4.79 10.30 -0.33
C PHE A 125 -6.30 10.41 -0.55
N ARG A 126 -6.76 11.43 -1.29
CA ARG A 126 -8.19 11.67 -1.50
C ARG A 126 -8.62 11.19 -2.87
N LYS A 127 -9.30 10.05 -2.88
CA LYS A 127 -9.85 9.43 -4.09
C LYS A 127 -11.37 9.50 -4.17
N ASN A 128 -11.87 9.30 -5.37
CA ASN A 128 -13.26 8.98 -5.65
C ASN A 128 -13.30 7.51 -6.08
N GLU A 129 -13.99 6.63 -5.35
CA GLU A 129 -13.99 5.18 -5.64
C GLU A 129 -14.41 4.85 -7.08
N LYS A 130 -15.27 5.69 -7.69
CA LYS A 130 -15.71 5.53 -9.09
C LYS A 130 -14.57 5.62 -10.10
N PHE A 131 -13.43 6.19 -9.70
CA PHE A 131 -12.28 6.42 -10.58
C PHE A 131 -11.36 5.21 -10.70
N LYS A 132 -11.50 4.18 -9.85
CA LYS A 132 -10.67 2.96 -9.94
C LYS A 132 -10.83 2.26 -11.29
N LYS A 133 -12.07 2.11 -11.78
CA LYS A 133 -12.33 1.56 -13.11
C LYS A 133 -11.63 2.36 -14.21
N LYS A 134 -11.66 3.70 -14.12
CA LYS A 134 -11.01 4.59 -15.10
C LYS A 134 -9.48 4.46 -15.08
N LEU A 135 -8.88 4.31 -13.90
CA LEU A 135 -7.45 3.99 -13.79
C LEU A 135 -7.12 2.68 -14.52
N SER A 136 -7.92 1.63 -14.32
CA SER A 136 -7.67 0.35 -15.01
C SER A 136 -7.86 0.45 -16.52
N GLU A 137 -8.90 1.17 -16.98
CA GLU A 137 -9.15 1.44 -18.40
C GLU A 137 -8.00 2.22 -19.05
N ALA A 138 -7.36 3.12 -18.29
CA ALA A 138 -6.19 3.89 -18.72
C ALA A 138 -4.85 3.14 -18.61
N GLY A 139 -4.86 1.86 -18.23
CA GLY A 139 -3.66 1.00 -18.21
C GLY A 139 -2.86 1.01 -16.91
N PHE A 140 -3.32 1.69 -15.86
CA PHE A 140 -2.67 1.61 -14.54
C PHE A 140 -2.85 0.21 -13.93
N LEU A 141 -1.79 -0.29 -13.29
CA LEU A 141 -1.75 -1.58 -12.61
C LEU A 141 -2.22 -1.47 -11.15
N TRP A 142 -1.87 -0.37 -10.47
CA TRP A 142 -2.14 -0.19 -9.06
C TRP A 142 -2.45 1.26 -8.66
N ASP A 143 -3.23 1.40 -7.59
CA ASP A 143 -3.45 2.62 -6.80
C ASP A 143 -2.83 2.42 -5.42
N SER A 144 -2.33 3.48 -4.80
CA SER A 144 -1.84 3.44 -3.42
C SER A 144 -2.34 4.68 -2.69
N SER A 145 -3.64 4.69 -2.41
CA SER A 145 -4.32 5.85 -1.85
C SER A 145 -5.15 5.54 -0.61
N ASP A 146 -5.40 4.26 -0.31
CA ASP A 146 -5.89 3.86 1.01
C ASP A 146 -4.79 3.99 2.06
N VAL A 147 -5.19 4.42 3.26
CA VAL A 147 -4.29 4.65 4.39
C VAL A 147 -4.67 3.75 5.54
N VAL A 148 -3.71 3.03 6.11
CA VAL A 148 -3.86 2.29 7.37
C VAL A 148 -3.08 2.99 8.47
N SER A 149 -3.77 3.34 9.56
CA SER A 149 -3.14 4.03 10.68
C SER A 149 -2.72 3.07 11.79
N PHE A 150 -1.47 3.20 12.24
CA PHE A 150 -0.96 2.59 13.45
C PHE A 150 -1.11 3.54 14.63
N SER A 151 -1.51 3.01 15.78
CA SER A 151 -1.50 3.77 17.03
C SER A 151 -0.07 4.01 17.51
N ILE A 152 0.17 5.23 17.99
CA ILE A 152 1.41 5.64 18.66
C ILE A 152 1.20 5.76 20.16
N ASP A 153 2.28 5.71 20.93
CA ASP A 153 2.26 6.10 22.33
C ASP A 153 2.25 7.63 22.43
N GLU A 154 1.05 8.20 22.49
CA GLU A 154 0.83 9.65 22.53
C GLU A 154 1.44 10.32 23.78
N SER A 155 1.73 9.56 24.85
CA SER A 155 2.36 10.10 26.06
C SER A 155 3.78 10.63 25.82
N LYS A 156 4.43 10.19 24.73
CA LYS A 156 5.77 10.62 24.31
C LYS A 156 5.80 11.95 23.54
N PHE A 157 4.65 12.63 23.41
CA PHE A 157 4.50 13.82 22.59
C PHE A 157 3.78 14.94 23.34
N GLY A 158 4.05 16.19 22.94
CA GLY A 158 3.34 17.34 23.48
C GLY A 158 1.87 17.33 23.10
N LYS A 159 0.98 17.79 24.00
CA LYS A 159 -0.49 17.81 23.78
C LYS A 159 -0.90 18.47 22.45
N LYS A 160 -0.23 19.55 22.05
CA LYS A 160 -0.48 20.26 20.80
C LYS A 160 -0.13 19.43 19.57
N ASP A 161 0.98 18.68 19.65
CA ASP A 161 1.46 17.83 18.57
C ASP A 161 0.55 16.63 18.39
N VAL A 162 0.11 16.01 19.49
CA VAL A 162 -0.92 14.96 19.50
C VAL A 162 -2.23 15.45 18.87
N SER A 163 -2.67 16.67 19.19
CA SER A 163 -3.87 17.26 18.57
C SER A 163 -3.72 17.45 17.06
N ASN A 164 -2.55 17.91 16.59
CA ASN A 164 -2.27 18.05 15.16
C ASN A 164 -2.21 16.69 14.45
N TYR A 165 -1.60 15.69 15.10
CA TYR A 165 -1.54 14.31 14.65
C TYR A 165 -2.94 13.71 14.46
N ARG A 166 -3.80 13.76 15.49
CA ARG A 166 -5.17 13.23 15.39
C ARG A 166 -5.95 13.88 14.24
N ARG A 167 -5.86 15.20 14.09
CA ARG A 167 -6.55 15.94 13.01
C ARG A 167 -6.10 15.51 11.61
N ILE A 168 -4.80 15.31 11.39
CA ILE A 168 -4.32 14.89 10.06
C ILE A 168 -4.72 13.44 9.76
N VAL A 169 -4.61 12.55 10.75
CA VAL A 169 -5.00 11.15 10.61
C VAL A 169 -6.49 11.06 10.31
N GLU A 170 -7.36 11.76 11.04
CA GLU A 170 -8.80 11.82 10.76
C GLU A 170 -9.10 12.30 9.33
N SER A 171 -8.29 13.24 8.80
CA SER A 171 -8.50 13.79 7.46
C SER A 171 -8.22 12.80 6.32
N TYR A 172 -7.43 11.76 6.58
CA TYR A 172 -7.18 10.66 5.64
C TYR A 172 -8.30 9.61 5.65
N LYS A 173 -9.23 9.67 6.62
CA LYS A 173 -10.26 8.64 6.85
C LYS A 173 -9.65 7.21 6.83
N PRO A 174 -8.60 6.95 7.61
CA PRO A 174 -7.82 5.75 7.48
C PRO A 174 -8.61 4.52 7.92
N LEU A 175 -8.25 3.39 7.34
CA LEU A 175 -8.58 2.09 7.91
C LEU A 175 -7.82 1.94 9.23
N THR A 176 -8.52 1.54 10.27
CA THR A 176 -7.91 1.26 11.57
C THR A 176 -7.19 -0.07 11.49
N TYR A 177 -5.90 -0.09 11.86
CA TYR A 177 -5.19 -1.35 12.04
C TYR A 177 -5.86 -2.17 13.16
N ASN A 178 -6.57 -3.22 12.79
CA ASN A 178 -7.34 -4.06 13.70
C ASN A 178 -6.68 -5.42 13.95
N ARG A 179 -5.33 -5.52 13.88
CA ARG A 179 -4.60 -6.79 14.04
C ARG A 179 -4.97 -7.86 12.99
N VAL A 180 -5.57 -7.45 11.87
CA VAL A 180 -5.68 -8.27 10.66
C VAL A 180 -4.50 -7.94 9.76
N SER A 181 -4.15 -8.88 8.89
CA SER A 181 -3.14 -8.66 7.86
C SER A 181 -3.53 -7.51 6.93
N ILE A 182 -2.72 -6.45 6.92
CA ILE A 182 -2.78 -5.40 5.90
C ILE A 182 -2.28 -6.02 4.60
N VAL A 183 -3.12 -6.13 3.59
CA VAL A 183 -2.77 -6.75 2.31
C VAL A 183 -3.33 -5.92 1.16
N PRO A 184 -2.76 -6.03 -0.04
CA PRO A 184 -3.38 -5.48 -1.23
C PRO A 184 -4.77 -6.07 -1.48
N SER A 185 -5.57 -5.34 -2.25
CA SER A 185 -6.88 -5.80 -2.69
C SER A 185 -7.10 -5.47 -4.17
N ILE A 186 -7.94 -6.22 -4.88
CA ILE A 186 -8.25 -5.93 -6.30
C ILE A 186 -9.68 -5.41 -6.44
N THR A 187 -9.85 -4.18 -6.90
CA THR A 187 -11.16 -3.59 -7.23
C THR A 187 -11.12 -3.01 -8.64
N ASP A 188 -12.10 -3.35 -9.48
CA ASP A 188 -12.22 -2.87 -10.86
C ASP A 188 -10.93 -2.99 -11.70
N GLY A 189 -10.17 -4.08 -11.50
CA GLY A 189 -8.93 -4.30 -12.23
C GLY A 189 -7.71 -3.56 -11.68
N ILE A 190 -7.84 -2.71 -10.64
CA ILE A 190 -6.71 -2.07 -9.96
C ILE A 190 -6.30 -2.85 -8.72
N VAL A 191 -4.99 -3.02 -8.51
CA VAL A 191 -4.44 -3.47 -7.21
C VAL A 191 -4.30 -2.26 -6.29
N GLU A 192 -5.04 -2.22 -5.19
CA GLU A 192 -4.84 -1.24 -4.14
C GLU A 192 -3.68 -1.66 -3.23
N LEU A 193 -2.68 -0.80 -3.07
CA LEU A 193 -1.55 -0.96 -2.15
C LEU A 193 -1.68 0.04 -0.98
N PRO A 194 -2.25 -0.36 0.17
CA PRO A 194 -2.51 0.58 1.26
C PRO A 194 -1.21 1.13 1.87
N ALA A 195 -1.09 2.47 1.89
CA ALA A 195 -0.03 3.18 2.59
C ALA A 195 -0.20 3.07 4.11
N VAL A 196 0.89 3.03 4.86
CA VAL A 196 0.84 3.00 6.33
C VAL A 196 1.30 4.31 6.94
N VAL A 197 0.61 4.74 8.00
CA VAL A 197 0.95 5.94 8.79
C VAL A 197 1.12 5.57 10.27
N PRO A 198 1.95 6.30 11.05
CA PRO A 198 2.58 7.59 10.74
C PRO A 198 3.76 7.51 9.74
N ASP A 199 3.71 8.37 8.73
CA ASP A 199 4.77 8.62 7.74
C ASP A 199 5.71 9.75 8.21
N ASP A 200 6.66 10.15 7.35
CA ASP A 200 7.61 11.23 7.66
C ASP A 200 6.91 12.59 7.88
N ASP A 201 5.84 12.92 7.13
CA ASP A 201 5.09 14.16 7.36
C ASP A 201 4.46 14.16 8.75
N ILE A 202 3.83 13.06 9.16
CA ILE A 202 3.27 12.96 10.51
C ILE A 202 4.36 13.05 11.58
N LEU A 203 5.42 12.24 11.47
CA LEU A 203 6.48 12.18 12.48
C LEU A 203 7.19 13.54 12.63
N ILE A 204 7.52 14.19 11.50
CA ILE A 204 8.34 15.40 11.50
C ILE A 204 7.47 16.66 11.66
N GLU A 205 6.43 16.82 10.84
CA GLU A 205 5.65 18.06 10.77
C GLU A 205 4.53 18.16 11.80
N ARG A 206 4.03 17.02 12.29
CA ARG A 206 2.86 16.99 13.20
C ARG A 206 3.27 16.63 14.62
N LEU A 207 4.16 15.65 14.75
CA LEU A 207 4.68 15.16 16.03
C LEU A 207 5.99 15.82 16.45
N GLY A 208 6.57 16.66 15.58
CA GLY A 208 7.69 17.53 15.93
C GLY A 208 9.04 16.84 16.06
N ILE A 209 9.23 15.67 15.43
CA ILE A 209 10.51 14.97 15.41
C ILE A 209 11.43 15.66 14.37
N ASN A 210 12.46 16.36 14.83
CA ASN A 210 13.30 17.19 13.94
C ASN A 210 14.71 16.62 13.68
N SER A 211 15.05 15.46 14.24
CA SER A 211 16.36 14.83 14.10
C SER A 211 16.23 13.37 13.70
N ALA A 212 17.15 12.90 12.85
CA ALA A 212 17.28 11.48 12.50
C ALA A 212 17.73 10.62 13.69
N ASP A 213 18.35 11.24 14.70
CA ASP A 213 18.79 10.57 15.93
C ASP A 213 17.70 10.51 17.02
N ASP A 214 16.51 11.05 16.76
CA ASP A 214 15.42 11.01 17.72
C ASP A 214 14.90 9.58 17.88
N PRO A 215 14.92 8.99 19.10
CA PRO A 215 14.53 7.59 19.31
C PRO A 215 13.05 7.33 18.96
N ARG A 216 12.22 8.38 18.87
CA ARG A 216 10.82 8.26 18.45
C ARG A 216 10.69 7.88 16.97
N MET A 217 11.72 8.03 16.15
CA MET A 217 11.75 7.48 14.78
C MET A 217 11.69 5.94 14.76
N GLY A 218 11.98 5.28 15.89
CA GLY A 218 11.78 3.83 16.06
C GLY A 218 10.33 3.36 15.94
N ILE A 219 9.36 4.27 15.75
CA ILE A 219 7.97 3.92 15.42
C ILE A 219 7.89 3.10 14.12
N TRP A 220 8.69 3.41 13.09
CA TRP A 220 8.66 2.64 11.84
C TRP A 220 9.11 1.19 12.03
N MET A 221 10.11 0.95 12.89
CA MET A 221 10.53 -0.42 13.24
C MET A 221 9.42 -1.18 13.97
N GLN A 222 8.69 -0.52 14.87
CA GLN A 222 7.53 -1.13 15.54
C GLN A 222 6.39 -1.45 14.56
N MET A 223 6.18 -0.61 13.55
CA MET A 223 5.22 -0.87 12.47
C MET A 223 5.63 -2.10 11.65
N LEU A 224 6.89 -2.19 11.22
CA LEU A 224 7.41 -3.34 10.48
C LEU A 224 7.23 -4.64 11.28
N LYS A 225 7.58 -4.64 12.56
CA LYS A 225 7.40 -5.81 13.45
C LYS A 225 5.93 -6.26 13.49
N LYS A 226 4.99 -5.33 13.72
CA LYS A 226 3.55 -5.64 13.75
C LYS A 226 3.04 -6.18 12.41
N ILE A 227 3.52 -5.64 11.29
CA ILE A 227 3.16 -6.10 9.95
C ILE A 227 3.70 -7.52 9.71
N ASN A 228 4.93 -7.79 10.14
CA ASN A 228 5.53 -9.11 10.01
C ASN A 228 4.77 -10.15 10.85
N GLU A 229 4.40 -9.83 12.10
CA GLU A 229 3.59 -10.67 12.99
C GLU A 229 2.24 -11.09 12.37
N HIS A 230 1.66 -10.24 11.51
CA HIS A 230 0.36 -10.46 10.88
C HIS A 230 0.48 -10.76 9.37
N SER A 231 1.69 -11.04 8.89
CA SER A 231 1.97 -11.44 7.51
C SER A 231 1.44 -10.45 6.47
N GLY A 232 1.56 -9.16 6.72
CA GLY A 232 1.01 -8.07 5.88
C GLY A 232 2.03 -7.40 4.97
N LEU A 233 1.60 -6.29 4.37
CA LEU A 233 2.39 -5.36 3.55
C LEU A 233 2.63 -4.07 4.32
N MET A 234 3.87 -3.59 4.30
CA MET A 234 4.23 -2.23 4.69
C MET A 234 4.55 -1.42 3.44
N VAL A 235 3.71 -0.44 3.10
CA VAL A 235 4.03 0.61 2.13
C VAL A 235 4.38 1.87 2.92
N LEU A 236 5.67 2.08 3.18
CA LEU A 236 6.12 3.23 3.96
C LEU A 236 6.31 4.45 3.07
N GLN A 237 5.58 5.52 3.37
CA GLN A 237 5.79 6.82 2.77
C GLN A 237 6.87 7.61 3.50
N ALA A 238 7.87 8.07 2.76
CA ALA A 238 8.93 8.96 3.22
C ALA A 238 9.29 9.93 2.09
N HIS A 239 8.96 11.21 2.22
CA HIS A 239 9.11 12.15 1.11
C HIS A 239 10.57 12.60 0.93
N PRO A 240 11.12 12.64 -0.29
CA PRO A 240 12.53 12.95 -0.52
C PRO A 240 12.98 14.29 0.09
N GLU A 241 12.14 15.33 0.10
CA GLU A 241 12.52 16.63 0.66
C GLU A 241 12.82 16.62 2.18
N ARG A 242 12.50 15.54 2.87
CA ARG A 242 12.81 15.32 4.29
C ARG A 242 13.91 14.28 4.49
N PHE A 243 14.61 13.83 3.45
CA PHE A 243 15.58 12.72 3.53
C PHE A 243 16.58 12.89 4.68
N LEU A 244 17.19 14.06 4.85
CA LEU A 244 18.15 14.32 5.94
C LEU A 244 17.53 14.19 7.35
N ASN A 245 16.22 14.31 7.49
CA ASN A 245 15.52 14.12 8.76
C ASN A 245 15.30 12.64 9.11
N PHE A 246 15.34 11.74 8.12
CA PHE A 246 15.03 10.32 8.31
C PHE A 246 16.07 9.36 7.73
N GLU A 247 17.20 9.84 7.21
CA GLU A 247 18.26 9.02 6.60
C GLU A 247 18.69 7.86 7.51
N LYS A 248 19.06 8.14 8.76
CA LYS A 248 19.45 7.11 9.74
C LYS A 248 18.33 6.09 10.04
N PRO A 249 17.10 6.50 10.39
CA PRO A 249 16.05 5.53 10.69
C PRO A 249 15.60 4.71 9.47
N ILE A 250 15.59 5.28 8.25
CA ILE A 250 15.27 4.49 7.05
C ILE A 250 16.40 3.49 6.72
N ALA A 251 17.66 3.85 6.94
CA ALA A 251 18.81 2.95 6.79
C ALA A 251 18.72 1.75 7.76
N GLN A 252 18.42 2.02 9.03
CA GLN A 252 18.22 0.97 10.04
C GLN A 252 17.04 0.06 9.69
N LEU A 253 15.93 0.65 9.25
CA LEU A 253 14.73 -0.09 8.88
C LEU A 253 14.97 -1.01 7.66
N ILE A 254 15.62 -0.49 6.61
CA ILE A 254 15.88 -1.30 5.41
C ILE A 254 16.92 -2.38 5.66
N ALA A 255 17.94 -2.11 6.49
CA ALA A 255 18.93 -3.11 6.89
C ALA A 255 18.28 -4.27 7.65
N GLU A 256 17.44 -3.99 8.65
CA GLU A 256 16.70 -5.02 9.39
C GLU A 256 15.76 -5.81 8.45
N ALA A 257 15.01 -5.11 7.60
CA ALA A 257 14.04 -5.74 6.72
C ALA A 257 14.71 -6.65 5.68
N THR A 258 15.87 -6.27 5.15
CA THR A 258 16.61 -7.08 4.17
C THR A 258 17.41 -8.21 4.80
N ALA A 259 17.80 -8.08 6.08
CA ALA A 259 18.42 -9.17 6.84
C ALA A 259 17.43 -10.28 7.23
N ASP A 260 16.14 -9.95 7.44
CA ASP A 260 15.09 -10.95 7.68
C ASP A 260 14.69 -11.64 6.36
N SER A 261 15.15 -12.88 6.17
CA SER A 261 14.82 -13.70 4.99
C SER A 261 13.33 -13.96 4.80
N ASN A 262 12.50 -13.65 5.79
CA ASN A 262 11.05 -13.83 5.76
C ASN A 262 10.32 -12.60 5.23
N ILE A 263 10.99 -11.46 5.06
CA ILE A 263 10.39 -10.24 4.53
C ILE A 263 10.74 -10.15 3.04
N TRP A 264 9.71 -9.96 2.22
CA TRP A 264 9.90 -9.64 0.81
C TRP A 264 10.06 -8.13 0.64
N VAL A 265 11.31 -7.67 0.69
CA VAL A 265 11.65 -6.26 0.43
C VAL A 265 11.75 -6.05 -1.08
N THR A 266 10.89 -5.21 -1.62
CA THR A 266 10.76 -5.02 -3.08
C THR A 266 10.09 -3.69 -3.39
N SER A 267 10.00 -3.35 -4.68
CA SER A 267 9.30 -2.17 -5.17
C SER A 267 7.78 -2.36 -5.28
N MET A 268 7.04 -1.26 -5.37
CA MET A 268 5.56 -1.28 -5.44
C MET A 268 5.04 -1.99 -6.68
N ASN A 269 5.65 -1.77 -7.86
CA ASN A 269 5.22 -2.43 -9.10
C ASN A 269 5.32 -3.95 -8.98
N LYS A 270 6.39 -4.47 -8.36
CA LYS A 270 6.59 -5.90 -8.14
C LYS A 270 5.54 -6.48 -7.20
N VAL A 271 5.18 -5.77 -6.12
CA VAL A 271 4.09 -6.20 -5.23
C VAL A 271 2.76 -6.27 -5.98
N ALA A 272 2.43 -5.23 -6.75
CA ALA A 272 1.18 -5.19 -7.52
C ALA A 272 1.12 -6.31 -8.57
N GLN A 273 2.21 -6.51 -9.31
CA GLN A 273 2.29 -7.57 -10.32
C GLN A 273 2.14 -8.95 -9.68
N TRP A 274 2.82 -9.20 -8.55
CA TRP A 274 2.63 -10.44 -7.80
C TRP A 274 1.18 -10.64 -7.38
N TRP A 275 0.50 -9.60 -6.89
CA TRP A 275 -0.89 -9.70 -6.48
C TRP A 275 -1.81 -10.07 -7.65
N LYS A 276 -1.55 -9.53 -8.84
CA LYS A 276 -2.24 -9.93 -10.08
C LYS A 276 -1.96 -11.38 -10.45
N ASP A 277 -0.70 -11.79 -10.49
CA ASP A 277 -0.30 -13.14 -10.87
C ASP A 277 -0.90 -14.19 -9.93
N ARG A 278 -0.82 -13.91 -8.61
CA ARG A 278 -1.42 -14.71 -7.55
C ARG A 278 -2.93 -14.84 -7.72
N SER A 279 -3.63 -13.76 -8.08
CA SER A 279 -5.09 -13.77 -8.27
C SER A 279 -5.55 -14.68 -9.43
N ARG A 280 -4.66 -14.97 -10.39
CA ARG A 280 -4.93 -15.87 -11.51
C ARG A 280 -4.76 -17.34 -11.16
N CYS A 281 -4.21 -17.65 -9.98
CA CYS A 281 -4.04 -19.01 -9.49
C CYS A 281 -5.39 -19.75 -9.46
N LYS A 282 -5.38 -21.01 -9.91
CA LYS A 282 -6.54 -21.90 -9.89
C LYS A 282 -6.23 -23.14 -9.07
N VAL A 283 -7.17 -23.52 -8.21
CA VAL A 283 -7.10 -24.72 -7.38
C VAL A 283 -8.21 -25.66 -7.83
N TYR A 284 -7.82 -26.86 -8.29
CA TYR A 284 -8.74 -27.89 -8.73
C TYR A 284 -8.80 -28.99 -7.68
N LEU A 285 -10.02 -29.44 -7.39
CA LEU A 285 -10.30 -30.51 -6.45
C LEU A 285 -10.84 -31.72 -7.20
N GLN A 286 -10.19 -32.86 -7.05
CA GLN A 286 -10.67 -34.14 -7.57
C GLN A 286 -10.87 -35.10 -6.42
N LYS A 287 -12.09 -35.62 -6.26
CA LYS A 287 -12.39 -36.60 -5.23
C LYS A 287 -11.69 -37.92 -5.56
N ASP A 288 -10.89 -38.43 -4.64
CA ASP A 288 -10.14 -39.68 -4.77
C ASP A 288 -10.64 -40.70 -3.72
N GLY A 289 -11.72 -41.40 -4.07
CA GLY A 289 -12.41 -42.33 -3.17
C GLY A 289 -13.31 -41.63 -2.15
N ARG A 290 -13.50 -42.25 -0.97
CA ARG A 290 -14.47 -41.79 0.04
C ARG A 290 -13.93 -40.74 1.01
N SER A 291 -12.61 -40.63 1.17
CA SER A 291 -11.98 -39.84 2.23
C SER A 291 -10.69 -39.14 1.79
N ARG A 292 -10.53 -38.88 0.49
CA ARG A 292 -9.38 -38.14 -0.03
C ARG A 292 -9.79 -37.19 -1.16
N TYR A 293 -9.02 -36.12 -1.27
CA TYR A 293 -9.06 -35.20 -2.40
C TYR A 293 -7.65 -35.04 -2.96
N ARG A 294 -7.51 -35.22 -4.27
CA ARG A 294 -6.35 -34.77 -5.03
C ARG A 294 -6.53 -33.30 -5.35
N ILE A 295 -5.57 -32.49 -4.92
CA ILE A 295 -5.52 -31.04 -5.13
C ILE A 295 -4.49 -30.75 -6.20
N ILE A 296 -4.85 -29.92 -7.17
CA ILE A 296 -3.96 -29.46 -8.24
C ILE A 296 -4.00 -27.93 -8.25
N VAL A 297 -2.86 -27.29 -8.02
CA VAL A 297 -2.69 -25.84 -8.03
C VAL A 297 -1.97 -25.44 -9.32
N LYS A 298 -2.59 -24.57 -10.13
CA LYS A 298 -2.02 -24.03 -11.36
C LYS A 298 -1.87 -22.51 -11.23
N GLY A 299 -0.65 -22.00 -11.39
CA GLY A 299 -0.35 -20.57 -11.29
C GLY A 299 1.15 -20.28 -11.40
N ASP A 300 1.57 -19.10 -10.96
CA ASP A 300 2.98 -18.70 -10.90
C ASP A 300 3.80 -19.67 -10.03
N LYS A 301 5.04 -19.97 -10.44
CA LYS A 301 5.96 -20.89 -9.76
C LYS A 301 6.35 -20.46 -8.34
N ARG A 302 6.21 -19.17 -8.03
CA ARG A 302 6.51 -18.58 -6.72
C ARG A 302 5.38 -18.79 -5.70
N ILE A 303 4.25 -19.38 -6.11
CA ILE A 303 3.13 -19.66 -5.20
C ILE A 303 3.53 -20.66 -4.12
N THR A 304 3.19 -20.32 -2.88
CA THR A 304 3.26 -21.25 -1.76
C THR A 304 1.87 -21.71 -1.38
N VAL A 305 1.69 -23.02 -1.29
CA VAL A 305 0.45 -23.66 -0.86
C VAL A 305 0.61 -24.08 0.58
N LEU A 306 -0.32 -23.66 1.44
CA LEU A 306 -0.37 -24.07 2.84
C LEU A 306 -1.58 -24.97 3.07
N ILE A 307 -1.42 -25.93 3.97
CA ILE A 307 -2.53 -26.75 4.49
C ILE A 307 -2.64 -26.49 5.99
N LYS A 308 -3.83 -26.10 6.42
CA LYS A 308 -4.18 -25.99 7.84
C LYS A 308 -4.30 -27.39 8.46
N ASN A 309 -3.85 -27.57 9.70
CA ASN A 309 -3.95 -28.81 10.48
C ASN A 309 -3.42 -30.04 9.74
N LEU A 310 -2.36 -29.86 8.94
CA LEU A 310 -1.64 -30.98 8.37
C LEU A 310 -0.76 -31.58 9.48
N ASN A 311 -1.02 -32.84 9.85
CA ASN A 311 -0.16 -33.60 10.77
C ASN A 311 1.20 -33.83 10.11
N THR A 312 2.07 -32.82 10.15
CA THR A 312 3.48 -32.95 9.78
C THR A 312 4.31 -32.87 11.04
N SER A 313 5.32 -33.73 11.15
CA SER A 313 6.32 -33.72 12.22
C SER A 313 7.27 -32.51 12.13
N ARG A 314 6.99 -31.51 11.27
CA ARG A 314 7.76 -30.28 11.11
C ARG A 314 6.98 -29.10 11.70
N ASN A 315 7.46 -28.58 12.82
CA ASN A 315 7.09 -27.26 13.31
C ASN A 315 7.78 -26.19 12.44
N ASP A 316 7.17 -25.84 11.31
CA ASP A 316 7.58 -24.65 10.57
C ASP A 316 6.99 -23.42 11.28
N LEU A 317 7.78 -22.80 12.15
CA LEU A 317 7.42 -21.61 12.94
C LEU A 317 7.20 -20.36 12.06
N LEU A 318 7.44 -20.46 10.75
CA LEU A 318 7.26 -19.34 9.84
C LEU A 318 5.79 -18.94 9.72
N TYR A 319 4.93 -19.93 9.57
CA TYR A 319 3.48 -19.76 9.52
C TYR A 319 2.93 -19.93 10.94
N LYS A 320 1.70 -19.45 11.22
CA LYS A 320 1.05 -19.83 12.49
C LYS A 320 1.15 -21.35 12.66
N PRO A 321 1.34 -21.91 13.87
CA PRO A 321 1.67 -23.33 14.08
C PRO A 321 0.72 -24.33 13.41
N VAL A 322 -0.47 -23.89 13.04
CA VAL A 322 -1.51 -24.68 12.39
C VAL A 322 -1.36 -24.79 10.86
N TYR A 323 -0.48 -24.05 10.19
CA TYR A 323 -0.29 -24.14 8.73
C TYR A 323 1.06 -24.76 8.37
N SER A 324 1.04 -25.74 7.48
CA SER A 324 2.24 -26.37 6.94
C SER A 324 2.35 -26.12 5.43
N PRO A 325 3.53 -25.73 4.92
CA PRO A 325 3.74 -25.60 3.48
C PRO A 325 3.82 -26.97 2.80
N VAL A 326 3.34 -27.02 1.56
CA VAL A 326 3.45 -28.20 0.69
C VAL A 326 4.42 -27.85 -0.44
N LYS A 327 5.34 -28.77 -0.76
CA LYS A 327 6.35 -28.57 -1.80
C LYS A 327 5.78 -28.65 -3.21
N ASP A 328 4.87 -29.61 -3.42
CA ASP A 328 4.32 -29.90 -4.73
C ASP A 328 3.05 -29.10 -5.00
N THR A 329 2.81 -28.75 -6.27
CA THR A 329 1.55 -28.15 -6.73
C THR A 329 0.45 -29.19 -6.96
N THR A 330 0.78 -30.49 -6.87
CA THR A 330 -0.17 -31.59 -6.91
C THR A 330 0.06 -32.50 -5.71
N PHE A 331 -0.96 -32.68 -4.87
CA PHE A 331 -0.87 -33.47 -3.64
C PHE A 331 -2.24 -34.03 -3.24
N VAL A 332 -2.25 -34.95 -2.28
CA VAL A 332 -3.47 -35.60 -1.78
C VAL A 332 -3.69 -35.26 -0.31
N ILE A 333 -4.91 -34.81 0.02
CA ILE A 333 -5.35 -34.55 1.39
C ILE A 333 -6.33 -35.65 1.82
N LYS A 334 -6.16 -36.20 3.02
CA LYS A 334 -7.09 -37.16 3.63
C LYS A 334 -8.24 -36.42 4.33
N CYS A 335 -9.31 -36.14 3.60
CA CYS A 335 -10.51 -35.48 4.12
C CYS A 335 -11.79 -36.04 3.47
N LYS A 336 -12.88 -36.15 4.24
CA LYS A 336 -14.19 -36.61 3.75
C LYS A 336 -14.92 -35.52 2.97
N LYS A 337 -14.79 -34.28 3.45
CA LYS A 337 -15.38 -33.07 2.87
C LYS A 337 -14.32 -32.30 2.08
N LYS A 338 -14.75 -31.39 1.22
CA LYS A 338 -13.86 -30.53 0.45
C LYS A 338 -13.00 -29.68 1.40
N PRO A 339 -11.66 -29.72 1.28
CA PRO A 339 -10.73 -29.00 2.15
C PRO A 339 -10.57 -27.53 1.72
N ILE A 340 -11.68 -26.89 1.41
CA ILE A 340 -11.80 -25.47 1.04
C ILE A 340 -13.04 -24.89 1.72
N ILE A 341 -13.23 -23.58 1.62
CA ILE A 341 -14.36 -22.89 2.23
C ILE A 341 -15.56 -22.91 1.27
N GLY A 342 -16.70 -23.40 1.72
CA GLY A 342 -17.97 -23.21 1.02
C GLY A 342 -18.61 -21.89 1.44
N ILE A 343 -19.17 -21.16 0.49
CA ILE A 343 -19.85 -19.88 0.76
C ILE A 343 -21.24 -19.90 0.14
N HIS A 344 -22.25 -19.44 0.87
CA HIS A 344 -23.58 -19.27 0.30
C HIS A 344 -23.57 -18.24 -0.85
N PRO A 345 -24.25 -18.47 -1.99
CA PRO A 345 -24.24 -17.55 -3.13
C PRO A 345 -24.70 -16.12 -2.78
N GLY A 346 -25.68 -16.00 -1.88
CA GLY A 346 -26.20 -14.71 -1.39
C GLY A 346 -25.26 -13.93 -0.46
N THR A 347 -24.03 -14.40 -0.24
CA THR A 347 -23.03 -13.66 0.54
C THR A 347 -22.44 -12.49 -0.26
N ASP A 348 -22.21 -11.39 0.44
CA ASP A 348 -21.64 -10.15 -0.07
C ASP A 348 -20.33 -10.36 -0.87
N THR A 349 -20.16 -9.59 -1.95
CA THR A 349 -19.02 -9.73 -2.86
C THR A 349 -17.71 -9.29 -2.22
N GLU A 350 -17.72 -8.26 -1.37
CA GLU A 350 -16.51 -7.79 -0.67
C GLU A 350 -16.06 -8.80 0.39
N TYR A 351 -16.99 -9.54 1.01
CA TYR A 351 -16.66 -10.68 1.87
C TYR A 351 -15.87 -11.76 1.11
N LYS A 352 -16.37 -12.16 -0.07
CA LYS A 352 -15.73 -13.17 -0.93
C LYS A 352 -14.35 -12.70 -1.41
N LYS A 353 -14.25 -11.44 -1.81
CA LYS A 353 -12.99 -10.80 -2.20
C LYS A 353 -11.99 -10.79 -1.04
N TYR A 354 -12.42 -10.42 0.16
CA TYR A 354 -11.58 -10.43 1.36
C TYR A 354 -10.98 -11.82 1.64
N LEU A 355 -11.76 -12.91 1.51
CA LEU A 355 -11.24 -14.26 1.65
C LEU A 355 -10.16 -14.58 0.61
N SER A 356 -10.37 -14.20 -0.66
CA SER A 356 -9.38 -14.36 -1.73
C SER A 356 -8.10 -13.58 -1.47
N ASP A 357 -8.21 -12.32 -1.03
CA ASP A 357 -7.08 -11.46 -0.68
C ASP A 357 -6.26 -12.07 0.48
N GLN A 358 -6.93 -12.67 1.47
CA GLN A 358 -6.27 -13.40 2.56
C GLN A 358 -5.73 -14.79 2.15
N GLY A 359 -6.11 -15.27 0.96
CA GLY A 359 -5.61 -16.51 0.36
C GLY A 359 -6.39 -17.76 0.64
N PHE A 360 -7.59 -17.62 1.18
CA PHE A 360 -8.46 -18.76 1.35
C PHE A 360 -9.08 -19.14 0.01
N VAL A 361 -9.07 -20.44 -0.27
CA VAL A 361 -9.73 -21.00 -1.44
C VAL A 361 -11.19 -21.24 -1.08
N TRP A 362 -12.09 -20.79 -1.94
CA TRP A 362 -13.52 -20.93 -1.72
C TRP A 362 -14.29 -21.20 -3.02
N GLU A 363 -15.50 -21.72 -2.88
CA GLU A 363 -16.48 -21.83 -3.96
C GLU A 363 -17.89 -21.56 -3.43
N GLU A 364 -18.78 -21.11 -4.32
CA GLU A 364 -20.19 -20.88 -4.00
C GLU A 364 -20.98 -22.19 -4.02
N SER A 365 -21.83 -22.40 -3.02
CA SER A 365 -22.68 -23.59 -2.93
C SER A 365 -23.80 -23.39 -1.92
N VAL A 366 -24.95 -24.03 -2.15
CA VAL A 366 -26.03 -24.14 -1.14
C VAL A 366 -25.93 -25.41 -0.29
N GLN A 367 -25.10 -26.38 -0.70
CA GLN A 367 -24.88 -27.66 -0.02
C GLN A 367 -23.75 -27.53 1.01
N ASN A 368 -24.08 -27.14 2.24
CA ASN A 368 -23.08 -26.87 3.29
C ASN A 368 -22.32 -28.13 3.75
N GLU A 369 -22.96 -29.29 3.68
CA GLU A 369 -22.48 -30.57 4.19
C GLU A 369 -21.23 -31.08 3.47
N ASN A 370 -20.96 -30.56 2.27
CA ASN A 370 -19.83 -30.94 1.43
C ASN A 370 -18.49 -30.30 1.85
N TYR A 371 -18.49 -29.32 2.74
CA TYR A 371 -17.33 -28.47 3.04
C TYR A 371 -16.82 -28.64 4.47
N CYS A 372 -15.50 -28.60 4.63
CA CYS A 372 -14.84 -28.57 5.94
C CYS A 372 -15.19 -27.32 6.74
N LEU A 373 -15.37 -26.18 6.06
CA LEU A 373 -15.87 -24.94 6.64
C LEU A 373 -16.88 -24.32 5.67
N TYR A 374 -18.00 -23.85 6.20
CA TYR A 374 -19.05 -23.23 5.39
C TYR A 374 -19.57 -21.94 6.02
N PHE A 375 -19.54 -20.85 5.27
CA PHE A 375 -20.15 -19.59 5.67
C PHE A 375 -21.55 -19.46 5.07
N ARG A 376 -22.53 -19.24 5.96
CA ARG A 376 -23.93 -18.98 5.58
C ARG A 376 -24.07 -17.61 4.91
N GLU A 377 -25.27 -17.34 4.40
CA GLU A 377 -25.61 -16.06 3.78
C GLU A 377 -25.23 -14.88 4.68
N TYR A 378 -24.53 -13.91 4.10
CA TYR A 378 -24.07 -12.73 4.82
C TYR A 378 -24.16 -11.50 3.91
N ARG A 379 -25.11 -10.60 4.17
CA ARG A 379 -25.51 -9.55 3.22
C ARG A 379 -24.78 -8.21 3.35
N GLU A 380 -24.13 -7.95 4.48
CA GLU A 380 -23.54 -6.63 4.75
C GLU A 380 -22.18 -6.78 5.43
N PHE A 381 -21.11 -6.85 4.64
CA PHE A 381 -19.75 -6.99 5.14
C PHE A 381 -19.19 -5.66 5.70
N LYS A 382 -18.70 -5.68 6.94
CA LYS A 382 -18.10 -4.51 7.60
C LYS A 382 -16.66 -4.80 8.01
N GLU A 383 -15.88 -3.73 8.18
CA GLU A 383 -14.48 -3.81 8.58
C GLU A 383 -14.25 -4.61 9.87
N ASN A 384 -15.17 -4.50 10.84
CA ASN A 384 -15.11 -5.21 12.11
C ASN A 384 -15.35 -6.74 11.98
N ASP A 385 -15.87 -7.21 10.85
CA ASP A 385 -16.11 -8.64 10.62
C ASP A 385 -14.86 -9.37 10.14
N LYS A 386 -13.88 -8.65 9.57
CA LYS A 386 -12.59 -9.21 9.12
C LYS A 386 -11.92 -10.08 10.17
N LEU A 387 -11.85 -9.59 11.42
CA LEU A 387 -11.27 -10.35 12.54
C LEU A 387 -12.07 -11.60 12.90
N LYS A 388 -13.41 -11.49 12.90
CA LYS A 388 -14.30 -12.61 13.26
C LYS A 388 -14.14 -13.75 12.28
N ILE A 389 -14.13 -13.43 10.98
CA ILE A 389 -13.95 -14.39 9.89
C ILE A 389 -12.62 -15.14 10.04
N ILE A 390 -11.52 -14.41 10.21
CA ILE A 390 -10.20 -15.03 10.42
C ILE A 390 -10.22 -15.92 11.66
N SER A 391 -10.78 -15.43 12.78
CA SER A 391 -10.89 -16.22 14.02
C SER A 391 -11.67 -17.51 13.83
N GLU A 392 -12.78 -17.48 13.08
CA GLU A 392 -13.59 -18.66 12.77
C GLU A 392 -12.82 -19.67 11.91
N ILE A 393 -12.11 -19.21 10.88
CA ILE A 393 -11.27 -20.09 10.04
C ILE A 393 -10.16 -20.72 10.87
N GLU A 394 -9.48 -19.94 11.72
CA GLU A 394 -8.38 -20.45 12.56
C GLU A 394 -8.86 -21.50 13.58
N LYS A 395 -10.09 -21.37 14.09
CA LYS A 395 -10.73 -22.33 15.00
C LYS A 395 -11.22 -23.60 14.32
N CYS A 396 -11.40 -23.60 13.00
CA CYS A 396 -11.83 -24.79 12.25
C CYS A 396 -10.83 -25.94 12.48
N PRO A 397 -11.26 -27.11 12.99
CA PRO A 397 -10.36 -28.23 13.26
C PRO A 397 -9.98 -29.02 11.99
N ASP A 398 -10.71 -28.82 10.89
CA ASP A 398 -10.48 -29.53 9.65
C ASP A 398 -9.30 -28.97 8.84
N GLN A 399 -8.87 -29.74 7.84
CA GLN A 399 -7.82 -29.33 6.91
C GLN A 399 -8.37 -28.37 5.86
N LEU A 400 -7.68 -27.26 5.66
CA LEU A 400 -8.04 -26.24 4.68
C LEU A 400 -6.83 -25.87 3.81
N VAL A 401 -7.02 -25.87 2.49
CA VAL A 401 -6.06 -25.39 1.52
C VAL A 401 -6.06 -23.87 1.50
N ARG A 402 -4.87 -23.27 1.50
CA ARG A 402 -4.67 -21.83 1.44
C ARG A 402 -3.56 -21.49 0.44
N ILE A 403 -3.81 -20.53 -0.44
CA ILE A 403 -2.80 -19.92 -1.31
C ILE A 403 -2.15 -18.77 -0.54
N TRP A 404 -0.89 -18.94 -0.17
CA TRP A 404 -0.18 -17.96 0.64
C TRP A 404 -0.09 -16.59 -0.05
N LYS A 405 0.02 -15.54 0.76
CA LYS A 405 -0.09 -14.15 0.31
C LYS A 405 1.13 -13.67 -0.45
N TRP A 406 2.32 -14.11 -0.05
CA TRP A 406 3.59 -13.59 -0.54
C TRP A 406 4.35 -14.68 -1.31
N PRO A 407 5.20 -14.29 -2.28
CA PRO A 407 5.92 -15.23 -3.10
C PRO A 407 6.95 -16.00 -2.26
N GLU A 408 7.30 -17.21 -2.72
CA GLU A 408 8.44 -17.98 -2.22
C GLU A 408 8.42 -18.20 -0.70
N GLY A 409 7.21 -18.33 -0.14
CA GLY A 409 6.99 -18.58 1.28
C GLY A 409 7.31 -17.40 2.19
N LYS A 410 7.56 -16.19 1.66
CA LYS A 410 7.85 -15.00 2.48
C LYS A 410 6.70 -14.73 3.44
N ARG A 411 6.97 -14.29 4.67
CA ARG A 411 5.94 -14.02 5.67
C ARG A 411 5.22 -12.70 5.41
N SER A 412 5.94 -11.65 5.03
CA SER A 412 5.42 -10.29 4.83
C SER A 412 6.12 -9.62 3.65
N ALA A 413 5.66 -8.42 3.27
CA ALA A 413 6.29 -7.61 2.25
C ALA A 413 6.53 -6.18 2.74
N PHE A 414 7.59 -5.55 2.25
CA PHE A 414 7.96 -4.17 2.57
C PHE A 414 8.39 -3.42 1.31
N THR A 415 7.84 -2.22 1.12
CA THR A 415 8.21 -1.29 0.04
C THR A 415 8.29 0.13 0.59
N VAL A 416 9.17 0.93 -0.01
CA VAL A 416 9.40 2.33 0.34
C VAL A 416 8.97 3.22 -0.82
N THR A 417 8.23 4.28 -0.52
CA THR A 417 7.70 5.23 -1.49
C THR A 417 7.86 6.66 -1.00
N GLY A 418 7.94 7.63 -1.90
CA GLY A 418 8.08 9.03 -1.54
C GLY A 418 7.44 9.95 -2.58
N ASP A 419 6.38 10.66 -2.20
CA ASP A 419 5.68 11.54 -3.13
C ASP A 419 6.54 12.77 -3.46
N ILE A 420 6.59 13.14 -4.74
CA ILE A 420 7.25 14.34 -5.21
C ILE A 420 6.18 15.39 -5.47
N ASP A 421 6.09 16.38 -4.59
CA ASP A 421 5.11 17.46 -4.70
C ASP A 421 5.52 18.57 -5.71
N GLY A 422 6.81 18.64 -5.99
CA GLY A 422 7.51 19.65 -6.81
C GLY A 422 9.00 19.58 -6.51
N LEU A 423 9.83 20.23 -7.33
CA LEU A 423 11.29 20.24 -7.16
C LEU A 423 11.81 21.61 -6.70
N THR A 424 11.07 22.68 -7.00
CA THR A 424 11.46 24.06 -6.70
C THR A 424 10.49 24.76 -5.74
N ARG A 425 10.97 25.83 -5.08
CA ARG A 425 10.11 26.71 -4.26
C ARG A 425 8.92 27.25 -5.06
N GLN A 426 9.16 27.64 -6.31
CA GLN A 426 8.11 28.19 -7.18
C GLN A 426 7.00 27.16 -7.42
N GLU A 427 7.34 25.89 -7.64
CA GLU A 427 6.35 24.83 -7.85
C GLU A 427 5.52 24.54 -6.61
N ILE A 428 6.16 24.47 -5.44
CA ILE A 428 5.47 24.30 -4.16
C ILE A 428 4.58 25.50 -3.85
N TRP A 429 5.03 26.71 -4.17
CA TRP A 429 4.20 27.91 -4.05
C TRP A 429 3.01 27.85 -5.01
N MET A 430 3.22 27.50 -6.27
CA MET A 430 2.17 27.35 -7.28
C MET A 430 1.17 26.23 -6.93
N ARG A 431 1.60 25.15 -6.28
CA ARG A 431 0.72 24.11 -5.74
C ARG A 431 -0.20 24.67 -4.66
N ASN A 432 0.35 25.42 -3.71
CA ASN A 432 -0.39 25.92 -2.55
C ASN A 432 -1.30 27.13 -2.86
N TYR A 433 -0.87 27.98 -3.80
CA TYR A 433 -1.44 29.32 -4.03
C TYR A 433 -1.70 29.66 -5.50
N GLY A 434 -1.16 28.89 -6.44
CA GLY A 434 -1.25 29.19 -7.86
C GLY A 434 -2.59 28.78 -8.49
N LYS A 435 -3.14 29.65 -9.36
CA LYS A 435 -4.15 29.24 -10.35
C LYS A 435 -3.41 28.60 -11.53
N ARG A 436 -3.18 27.28 -11.53
CA ARG A 436 -2.72 26.59 -12.75
C ARG A 436 -3.83 26.66 -13.81
N ARG A 437 -3.81 27.69 -14.66
CA ARG A 437 -4.79 27.91 -15.75
C ARG A 437 -4.61 26.89 -16.89
N LYS A 438 -3.39 26.41 -17.13
CA LYS A 438 -3.03 25.52 -18.26
C LYS A 438 -3.63 24.10 -18.18
N TYR A 439 -3.98 23.64 -16.98
CA TYR A 439 -4.48 22.26 -16.74
C TYR A 439 -5.82 22.27 -15.97
N LYS A 440 -6.61 23.34 -16.11
CA LYS A 440 -7.91 23.52 -15.44
C LYS A 440 -9.12 23.37 -16.36
N THR A 441 -8.86 23.33 -17.66
CA THR A 441 -9.83 23.10 -18.73
C THR A 441 -9.92 21.62 -18.99
#